data_AF-Q8KL58-F1
#
_entry.id   AF-Q8KL58-F1
#
_cell.length_a   1.000
_cell.length_b   1.000
_cell.length_c   1.000
_cell.angle_alpha   90.00
_cell.angle_beta   90.00
_cell.angle_gamma   90.00
#
_symmetry.space_group_name_H-M   'P 1'
#
loop_
_entity.id
_entity.type
_entity.pdbx_description
1 polymer ?
#
loop_
_entity_poly.entity_id
_entity_poly.type
_entity_poly.pdbx_seq_one_letter_code
_entity_poly.pdbx_strand_id
1 'polypeptide(L)'
;MRQFLIGNQAFDDSSPEFLPQLERAYEQKLRPLCPCRQPPVPMYIARMDGQFLIKRMPLSGRDHDPGCPSYEPPYELSGLGPLIGNAIQIDAATGAAVLKLDFSLSKRGNRSASASSSEPSETVRNDPKKLSLKAMLHYLWETGELTEWTALWAGRRGWGRVRSSLLNAARQMIVRGGPLSDILFVPEVFHQEDKEGISARRAAMLAGAQLTGPGPRKLMMTVGEVKEFSSARDGQKMLVRHLPFPFMLDEGAWKRLNARYETELELWRSNEGFHLIVIATFGISGAGIASVEEVALMVVNENWIPFETIHEQRLLERLSSLKRRSVKGLRFDLSRDQPIASVTLPEAKPPPIAMFIVPTKADEDYDVALNEMIAARAEMTPWIWRVADGEMPRLP
;
A
#
# COMPACT_ATOMS: atom_id res chain seq x y z
N MET A 1 16.86 -20.13 -12.03
CA MET A 1 15.94 -21.19 -11.60
C MET A 1 15.84 -21.11 -10.09
N ARG A 2 14.65 -20.95 -9.52
CA ARG A 2 14.48 -20.71 -8.08
C ARG A 2 13.98 -21.98 -7.42
N GLN A 3 14.61 -22.37 -6.32
CA GLN A 3 14.15 -23.49 -5.51
C GLN A 3 13.43 -22.97 -4.27
N PHE A 4 12.44 -23.73 -3.82
CA PHE A 4 11.69 -23.48 -2.60
C PHE A 4 11.55 -24.76 -1.79
N LEU A 5 11.63 -24.66 -0.47
CA LEU A 5 11.36 -25.77 0.44
C LEU A 5 9.88 -25.70 0.85
N ILE A 6 9.14 -26.79 0.67
CA ILE A 6 7.75 -26.91 1.10
C ILE A 6 7.65 -28.17 1.97
N GLY A 7 7.42 -28.00 3.27
CA GLY A 7 7.60 -29.09 4.23
C GLY A 7 9.07 -29.56 4.25
N ASN A 8 9.30 -30.84 3.98
CA ASN A 8 10.64 -31.43 3.96
C ASN A 8 11.22 -31.65 2.54
N GLN A 9 10.57 -31.10 1.50
CA GLN A 9 10.95 -31.33 0.11
C GLN A 9 11.32 -30.03 -0.59
N ALA A 10 12.30 -30.10 -1.49
CA ALA A 10 12.72 -29.00 -2.34
C ALA A 10 12.04 -29.12 -3.70
N PHE A 11 11.43 -28.03 -4.16
CA PHE A 11 10.78 -27.93 -5.45
C PHE A 11 11.42 -26.82 -6.28
N ASP A 12 11.62 -27.12 -7.56
CA ASP A 12 12.04 -26.14 -8.55
C ASP A 12 10.83 -25.40 -9.12
N ASP A 13 10.94 -24.08 -9.27
CA ASP A 13 9.85 -23.23 -9.79
C ASP A 13 9.47 -23.50 -11.24
N SER A 14 10.31 -24.23 -11.98
CA SER A 14 10.03 -24.72 -13.33
C SER A 14 9.49 -26.16 -13.39
N SER A 15 9.44 -26.87 -12.26
CA SER A 15 8.95 -28.25 -12.22
C SER A 15 7.44 -28.34 -12.47
N PRO A 16 6.96 -29.31 -13.27
CA PRO A 16 5.52 -29.57 -13.45
C PRO A 16 4.78 -29.85 -12.13
N GLU A 17 5.48 -30.38 -11.12
CA GLU A 17 4.91 -30.71 -9.81
C GLU A 17 4.75 -29.50 -8.89
N PHE A 18 5.36 -28.36 -9.24
CA PHE A 18 5.42 -27.18 -8.38
C PHE A 18 4.04 -26.57 -8.12
N LEU A 19 3.23 -26.36 -9.16
CA LEU A 19 1.90 -25.75 -9.02
C LEU A 19 0.92 -26.62 -8.22
N PRO A 20 0.76 -27.93 -8.50
CA PRO A 20 -0.06 -28.81 -7.67
C PRO A 20 0.38 -28.85 -6.21
N GLN A 21 1.70 -28.79 -5.96
CA GLN A 21 2.22 -28.78 -4.61
C GLN A 21 1.94 -27.46 -3.89
N LEU A 22 2.00 -26.32 -4.59
CA LEU A 22 1.65 -25.03 -4.00
C LEU A 22 0.18 -24.94 -3.61
N GLU A 23 -0.72 -25.50 -4.43
CA GLU A 23 -2.13 -25.57 -4.09
C GLU A 23 -2.37 -26.40 -2.82
N ARG A 24 -1.79 -27.60 -2.73
CA ARG A 24 -1.86 -28.44 -1.53
C ARG A 24 -1.26 -27.74 -0.30
N ALA A 25 -0.11 -27.11 -0.47
CA ALA A 25 0.54 -26.37 0.61
C ALA A 25 -0.32 -25.19 1.08
N TYR A 26 -0.99 -24.50 0.16
CA TYR A 26 -1.93 -23.43 0.51
C TYR A 26 -3.11 -23.94 1.33
N GLU A 27 -3.74 -25.03 0.90
CA GLU A 27 -4.87 -25.66 1.63
C GLU A 27 -4.47 -26.15 3.02
N GLN A 28 -3.27 -26.74 3.13
CA GLN A 28 -2.69 -27.23 4.37
C GLN A 28 -2.08 -26.12 5.24
N LYS A 29 -2.05 -24.87 4.76
CA LYS A 29 -1.39 -23.73 5.40
C LYS A 29 0.10 -23.98 5.68
N LEU A 30 0.75 -24.78 4.84
CA LEU A 30 2.18 -25.01 4.88
C LEU A 30 2.93 -23.80 4.33
N ARG A 31 3.97 -23.40 5.05
CA ARG A 31 4.76 -22.24 4.69
C ARG A 31 5.94 -22.64 3.79
N PRO A 32 6.07 -22.05 2.58
CA PRO A 32 7.28 -22.22 1.78
C PRO A 32 8.47 -21.47 2.41
N LEU A 33 9.67 -22.00 2.22
CA LEU A 33 10.92 -21.36 2.64
C LEU A 33 11.84 -21.16 1.43
N CYS A 34 12.55 -20.04 1.39
CA CYS A 34 13.60 -19.78 0.43
C CYS A 34 14.94 -20.31 0.95
N PRO A 35 15.57 -21.27 0.26
CA PRO A 35 16.83 -21.89 0.68
C PRO A 35 18.06 -21.00 0.39
N CYS A 36 17.89 -19.73 0.03
CA CYS A 36 19.00 -18.84 -0.34
C CYS A 36 19.99 -18.56 0.81
N ARG A 37 19.60 -18.82 2.07
CA ARG A 37 20.43 -18.69 3.27
C ARG A 37 20.15 -19.84 4.24
N GLN A 38 21.01 -19.95 5.25
CA GLN A 38 20.85 -20.86 6.38
C GLN A 38 20.79 -20.05 7.69
N PRO A 39 19.70 -20.13 8.47
CA PRO A 39 18.47 -20.90 8.20
C PRO A 39 17.69 -20.35 6.98
N PRO A 40 16.87 -21.18 6.31
CA PRO A 40 16.09 -20.76 5.15
C PRO A 40 15.04 -19.71 5.51
N VAL A 41 14.78 -18.78 4.59
CA VAL A 41 13.95 -17.58 4.85
C VAL A 41 12.47 -17.88 4.62
N PRO A 42 11.58 -17.64 5.60
CA PRO A 42 10.15 -17.88 5.43
C PRO A 42 9.50 -17.03 4.31
N MET A 43 8.50 -17.60 3.64
CA MET A 43 7.71 -16.96 2.57
C MET A 43 6.22 -17.30 2.74
N TYR A 44 5.29 -16.75 1.93
CA TYR A 44 3.88 -17.13 1.95
C TYR A 44 3.34 -17.45 0.56
N ILE A 45 2.24 -18.19 0.49
CA ILE A 45 1.56 -18.52 -0.77
C ILE A 45 0.39 -17.54 -0.96
N ALA A 46 0.47 -16.74 -2.02
CA ALA A 46 -0.58 -15.85 -2.48
C ALA A 46 -1.42 -16.56 -3.55
N ARG A 47 -2.73 -16.27 -3.59
CA ARG A 47 -3.62 -16.70 -4.67
C ARG A 47 -3.95 -15.51 -5.55
N MET A 48 -3.63 -15.59 -6.84
CA MET A 48 -3.83 -14.52 -7.83
C MET A 48 -4.34 -15.12 -9.13
N ASP A 49 -5.47 -14.64 -9.65
CA ASP A 49 -6.07 -15.08 -10.92
C ASP A 49 -6.21 -16.61 -11.06
N GLY A 50 -6.59 -17.28 -9.96
CA GLY A 50 -6.73 -18.74 -9.89
C GLY A 50 -5.42 -19.52 -9.79
N GLN A 51 -4.27 -18.84 -9.78
CA GLN A 51 -2.95 -19.43 -9.63
C GLN A 51 -2.38 -19.19 -8.22
N PHE A 52 -1.46 -20.06 -7.81
CA PHE A 52 -0.72 -19.93 -6.56
C PHE A 52 0.71 -19.44 -6.83
N LEU A 53 1.14 -18.43 -6.09
CA LEU A 53 2.44 -17.79 -6.23
C LEU A 53 3.10 -17.68 -4.86
N ILE A 54 4.42 -17.87 -4.79
CA ILE A 54 5.18 -17.63 -3.56
C ILE A 54 5.58 -16.15 -3.50
N LYS A 55 5.29 -15.51 -2.37
CA LYS A 55 5.65 -14.12 -2.05
C LYS A 55 6.43 -14.04 -0.74
N ARG A 56 7.19 -12.96 -0.56
CA ARG A 56 8.06 -12.72 0.60
C ARG A 56 7.25 -12.45 1.85
N MET A 57 7.74 -12.81 3.04
CA MET A 57 7.10 -12.34 4.27
C MET A 57 7.25 -10.82 4.39
N PRO A 58 6.32 -10.12 5.07
CA PRO A 58 6.48 -8.69 5.31
C PRO A 58 7.83 -8.39 5.97
N LEU A 59 8.55 -7.40 5.43
CA LEU A 59 9.87 -6.94 5.90
C LEU A 59 11.02 -7.95 5.81
N SER A 60 10.84 -9.10 5.15
CA SER A 60 11.89 -10.13 5.07
C SER A 60 12.84 -9.97 3.88
N GLY A 61 12.71 -8.92 3.07
CA GLY A 61 13.50 -8.72 1.85
C GLY A 61 15.01 -8.76 2.10
N ARG A 62 15.48 -8.09 3.15
CA ARG A 62 16.90 -8.06 3.56
C ARG A 62 17.42 -9.37 4.16
N ASP A 63 16.52 -10.26 4.55
CA ASP A 63 16.90 -11.55 5.15
C ASP A 63 17.35 -12.56 4.09
N HIS A 64 17.03 -12.30 2.81
CA HIS A 64 17.49 -13.09 1.68
C HIS A 64 18.96 -12.79 1.33
N ASP A 65 19.60 -13.74 0.64
CA ASP A 65 20.91 -13.50 0.04
C ASP A 65 20.85 -12.38 -1.01
N PRO A 66 21.82 -11.45 -1.10
CA PRO A 66 21.81 -10.36 -2.09
C PRO A 66 21.69 -10.80 -3.56
N GLY A 67 22.13 -12.03 -3.90
CA GLY A 67 21.93 -12.62 -5.23
C GLY A 67 20.55 -13.25 -5.44
N CYS A 68 19.73 -13.38 -4.39
CA CYS A 68 18.39 -13.92 -4.47
C CYS A 68 17.44 -12.91 -5.12
N PRO A 69 16.56 -13.31 -6.06
CA PRO A 69 15.57 -12.37 -6.62
C PRO A 69 14.51 -11.89 -5.61
N SER A 70 14.47 -12.44 -4.40
CA SER A 70 13.62 -11.98 -3.28
C SER A 70 14.33 -10.95 -2.41
N TYR A 71 15.62 -10.73 -2.61
CA TYR A 71 16.35 -9.71 -1.87
C TYR A 71 15.83 -8.32 -2.22
N GLU A 72 15.72 -7.50 -1.18
CA GLU A 72 15.40 -6.09 -1.31
C GLU A 72 16.26 -5.29 -0.33
N PRO A 73 16.85 -4.16 -0.77
CA PRO A 73 17.63 -3.29 0.09
C PRO A 73 16.79 -2.79 1.29
N PRO A 74 17.35 -2.70 2.52
CA PRO A 74 16.62 -2.23 3.69
C PRO A 74 15.92 -0.87 3.50
N TYR A 75 14.80 -0.69 4.20
CA TYR A 75 13.82 0.41 4.14
C TYR A 75 14.31 1.81 4.52
N GLU A 76 15.61 2.01 4.75
CA GLU A 76 16.21 3.29 5.16
C GLU A 76 16.07 4.37 4.07
N LEU A 77 15.81 3.95 2.83
CA LEU A 77 15.57 4.83 1.69
C LEU A 77 14.12 5.26 1.52
N SER A 78 13.22 4.80 2.40
CA SER A 78 11.79 5.12 2.37
C SER A 78 11.30 5.57 3.74
N GLY A 79 10.05 6.04 3.79
CA GLY A 79 9.44 6.42 5.07
C GLY A 79 9.09 5.27 5.99
N LEU A 80 9.36 4.03 5.59
CA LEU A 80 9.06 2.85 6.38
C LEU A 80 10.00 2.69 7.58
N GLY A 81 11.24 3.17 7.49
CA GLY A 81 12.28 2.93 8.50
C GLY A 81 11.89 3.25 9.94
N PRO A 82 11.43 4.48 10.25
CA PRO A 82 11.03 4.85 11.62
C PRO A 82 9.87 4.02 12.19
N LEU A 83 9.03 3.42 11.32
CA LEU A 83 7.85 2.65 11.73
C LEU A 83 8.19 1.22 12.14
N ILE A 84 9.34 0.68 11.68
CA ILE A 84 9.75 -0.69 11.98
C ILE A 84 10.23 -0.82 13.43
N GLY A 85 9.74 -1.85 14.13
CA GLY A 85 9.98 -2.08 15.55
C GLY A 85 9.07 -1.25 16.46
N ASN A 86 8.55 -0.13 15.96
CA ASN A 86 7.66 0.77 16.67
C ASN A 86 6.18 0.48 16.35
N ALA A 87 5.67 1.05 15.26
CA ALA A 87 4.30 0.87 14.79
C ALA A 87 4.06 -0.47 14.11
N ILE A 88 5.10 -1.04 13.48
CA ILE A 88 5.06 -2.34 12.79
C ILE A 88 6.00 -3.30 13.51
N GLN A 89 5.46 -4.42 13.98
CA GLN A 89 6.21 -5.47 14.65
C GLN A 89 5.93 -6.80 13.95
N ILE A 90 6.94 -7.66 13.81
CA ILE A 90 6.74 -8.99 13.23
C ILE A 90 6.45 -9.97 14.37
N ASP A 91 5.33 -10.66 14.29
CA ASP A 91 5.00 -11.75 15.20
C ASP A 91 5.97 -12.92 14.95
N ALA A 92 6.74 -13.31 15.97
CA ALA A 92 7.81 -14.30 15.80
C ALA A 92 7.28 -15.71 15.46
N ALA A 93 6.05 -16.05 15.87
CA ALA A 93 5.48 -17.37 15.64
C ALA A 93 4.89 -17.51 14.23
N THR A 94 4.23 -16.47 13.76
CA THR A 94 3.48 -16.47 12.50
C THR A 94 4.17 -15.69 11.39
N GLY A 95 5.16 -14.84 11.69
CA GLY A 95 5.76 -13.91 10.75
C GLY A 95 4.80 -12.83 10.21
N ALA A 96 3.60 -12.70 10.78
CA ALA A 96 2.64 -11.68 10.39
C ALA A 96 3.06 -10.30 10.94
N ALA A 97 2.70 -9.23 10.23
CA ALA A 97 2.93 -7.86 10.69
C ALA A 97 1.82 -7.43 11.66
N VAL A 98 2.18 -7.23 12.92
CA VAL A 98 1.33 -6.64 13.96
C VAL A 98 1.42 -5.13 13.89
N LEU A 99 0.29 -4.48 13.63
CA LEU A 99 0.21 -3.05 13.34
C LEU A 99 -0.47 -2.28 14.48
N LYS A 100 0.20 -1.22 14.95
CA LYS A 100 -0.38 -0.23 15.88
C LYS A 100 -0.90 0.95 15.07
N LEU A 101 -2.19 1.22 15.17
CA LEU A 101 -2.85 2.28 14.40
C LEU A 101 -3.06 3.53 15.26
N ASP A 102 -2.96 4.72 14.65
CA ASP A 102 -3.31 5.99 15.28
C ASP A 102 -4.81 6.32 15.19
N PHE A 103 -5.53 5.65 14.29
CA PHE A 103 -6.95 5.82 14.04
C PHE A 103 -7.82 4.79 14.74
N SER A 104 -9.12 5.11 14.88
CA SER A 104 -10.07 4.24 15.57
C SER A 104 -10.75 3.23 14.63
N LEU A 105 -10.88 1.98 15.09
CA LEU A 105 -11.71 0.95 14.44
C LEU A 105 -13.06 0.73 15.14
N SER A 106 -13.45 1.68 16.00
CA SER A 106 -14.70 1.62 16.75
C SER A 106 -15.22 3.02 17.06
N LYS A 107 -16.54 3.22 16.96
CA LYS A 107 -17.22 4.47 17.30
C LYS A 107 -18.24 4.27 18.41
N ARG A 108 -18.13 5.03 19.50
CA ARG A 108 -19.19 5.08 20.53
C ARG A 108 -20.28 6.06 20.05
N GLY A 109 -21.56 5.67 20.17
CA GLY A 109 -22.70 6.48 19.73
C GLY A 109 -22.79 7.84 20.44
N ASN A 110 -23.34 8.82 19.71
CA ASN A 110 -23.52 10.26 20.03
C ASN A 110 -23.31 10.69 21.49
N ARG A 111 -22.15 11.32 21.76
CA ARG A 111 -22.22 12.73 22.15
C ARG A 111 -22.05 13.51 20.86
N SER A 112 -22.84 14.59 20.69
CA SER A 112 -22.46 15.71 19.83
C SER A 112 -20.95 15.86 19.95
N ALA A 113 -20.25 15.99 18.82
CA ALA A 113 -18.86 16.35 18.83
C ALA A 113 -18.72 17.61 19.70
N SER A 114 -18.44 17.43 21.00
CA SER A 114 -17.49 18.28 21.67
C SER A 114 -16.33 18.20 20.71
N ALA A 115 -16.04 19.33 20.09
CA ALA A 115 -14.78 19.55 19.47
C ALA A 115 -13.73 19.14 20.50
N SER A 116 -13.32 17.87 20.49
CA SER A 116 -11.92 17.59 20.63
C SER A 116 -11.33 18.28 19.42
N SER A 117 -11.00 19.54 19.63
CA SER A 117 -10.04 20.28 18.88
C SER A 117 -8.81 19.39 18.76
N SER A 118 -8.79 18.52 17.75
CA SER A 118 -7.59 18.38 16.97
C SER A 118 -7.46 19.71 16.25
N GLU A 119 -6.97 20.72 16.98
CA GLU A 119 -6.30 21.84 16.35
C GLU A 119 -5.36 21.21 15.31
N PRO A 120 -5.31 21.74 14.09
CA PRO A 120 -4.35 21.28 13.11
C PRO A 120 -2.98 21.61 13.69
N SER A 121 -2.34 20.65 14.34
CA SER A 121 -0.90 20.73 14.45
C SER A 121 -0.39 20.57 13.03
N GLU A 122 0.07 21.68 12.46
CA GLU A 122 0.92 21.74 11.25
C GLU A 122 2.22 20.95 11.40
N THR A 123 2.38 20.20 12.48
CA THR A 123 3.29 19.08 12.58
C THR A 123 2.46 17.82 12.40
N VAL A 124 2.71 17.08 11.32
CA VAL A 124 2.54 15.62 11.36
C VAL A 124 3.25 15.21 12.64
N ARG A 125 2.50 14.89 13.70
CA ARG A 125 3.07 14.18 14.83
C ARG A 125 3.44 12.83 14.25
N ASN A 126 4.67 12.77 13.74
CA ASN A 126 5.43 11.57 13.49
C ASN A 126 5.59 10.96 14.89
N ASP A 127 4.53 10.33 15.40
CA ASP A 127 4.64 9.39 16.50
C ASP A 127 5.01 8.08 15.83
N PRO A 128 6.32 7.75 15.70
CA PRO A 128 6.75 6.54 15.01
C PRO A 128 6.15 5.28 15.65
N LYS A 129 5.52 5.39 16.83
CA LYS A 129 4.84 4.32 17.55
C LYS A 129 3.52 3.88 16.91
N LYS A 130 2.92 4.66 16.00
CA LYS A 130 1.62 4.33 15.37
C LYS A 130 1.60 4.68 13.88
N LEU A 131 0.89 3.87 13.11
CA LEU A 131 0.66 4.06 11.69
C LEU A 131 -0.55 4.96 11.46
N SER A 132 -0.37 6.00 10.65
CA SER A 132 -1.50 6.75 10.11
C SER A 132 -2.32 5.94 9.10
N LEU A 133 -3.54 6.40 8.81
CA LEU A 133 -4.35 5.81 7.75
C LEU A 133 -3.66 5.88 6.37
N LYS A 134 -2.87 6.93 6.09
CA LYS A 134 -2.10 7.04 4.83
C LYS A 134 -0.93 6.05 4.82
N ALA A 135 -0.17 5.95 5.91
CA ALA A 135 0.89 4.95 6.03
C ALA A 135 0.37 3.52 5.98
N MET A 136 -0.85 3.27 6.47
CA MET A 136 -1.54 1.99 6.30
C MET A 136 -1.77 1.65 4.83
N LEU A 137 -2.23 2.62 4.02
CA LEU A 137 -2.40 2.43 2.58
C LEU A 137 -1.05 2.16 1.90
N HIS A 138 -0.01 2.93 2.24
CA HIS A 138 1.34 2.70 1.73
C HIS A 138 1.85 1.30 2.10
N TYR A 139 1.63 0.84 3.33
CA TYR A 139 2.08 -0.48 3.77
C TYR A 139 1.36 -1.63 3.05
N LEU A 140 0.05 -1.48 2.79
CA LEU A 140 -0.71 -2.41 1.96
C LEU A 140 -0.19 -2.45 0.52
N TRP A 141 0.15 -1.28 -0.05
CA TRP A 141 0.69 -1.17 -1.41
C TRP A 141 2.05 -1.84 -1.54
N GLU A 142 2.96 -1.54 -0.60
CA GLU A 142 4.31 -2.11 -0.52
C GLU A 142 4.26 -3.63 -0.34
N THR A 143 3.54 -4.11 0.68
CA THR A 143 3.42 -5.56 0.95
C THR A 143 2.68 -6.29 -0.19
N GLY A 144 1.84 -5.58 -0.92
CA GLY A 144 1.18 -6.06 -2.13
C GLY A 144 2.09 -6.15 -3.36
N GLU A 145 3.33 -5.65 -3.29
CA GLU A 145 4.27 -5.48 -4.41
C GLU A 145 3.68 -4.58 -5.53
N LEU A 146 2.81 -3.65 -5.14
CA LEU A 146 2.18 -2.69 -6.05
C LEU A 146 3.05 -1.46 -6.31
N THR A 147 4.19 -1.35 -5.63
CA THR A 147 5.24 -0.37 -5.88
C THR A 147 6.24 -0.82 -6.96
N GLU A 148 6.23 -2.11 -7.33
CA GLU A 148 7.13 -2.67 -8.34
C GLU A 148 6.55 -2.50 -9.76
N TRP A 149 7.40 -2.26 -10.76
CA TRP A 149 7.03 -2.25 -12.18
C TRP A 149 8.12 -2.79 -13.11
N THR A 150 7.71 -3.33 -14.25
CA THR A 150 8.55 -3.64 -15.42
C THR A 150 7.66 -3.61 -16.67
N ALA A 151 8.19 -3.21 -17.82
CA ALA A 151 7.47 -3.20 -19.10
C ALA A 151 6.90 -4.59 -19.48
N LEU A 152 7.44 -5.68 -18.93
CA LEU A 152 6.92 -7.04 -19.13
C LEU A 152 5.49 -7.23 -18.56
N TRP A 153 5.04 -6.33 -17.70
CA TRP A 153 3.70 -6.36 -17.10
C TRP A 153 2.69 -5.42 -17.79
N ALA A 154 3.08 -4.75 -18.88
CA ALA A 154 2.19 -3.89 -19.64
C ALA A 154 0.88 -4.62 -20.01
N GLY A 155 -0.26 -3.98 -19.73
CA GLY A 155 -1.60 -4.53 -19.94
C GLY A 155 -2.01 -5.66 -18.99
N ARG A 156 -1.16 -6.07 -18.04
CA ARG A 156 -1.42 -7.20 -17.11
C ARG A 156 -1.74 -6.76 -15.68
N ARG A 157 -1.84 -5.46 -15.42
CA ARG A 157 -2.17 -4.91 -14.10
C ARG A 157 -3.38 -3.98 -14.23
N GLY A 158 -4.51 -4.45 -13.70
CA GLY A 158 -5.72 -3.66 -13.52
C GLY A 158 -6.26 -3.81 -12.10
N TRP A 159 -7.43 -3.23 -11.83
CA TRP A 159 -8.04 -3.23 -10.49
C TRP A 159 -8.17 -4.62 -9.87
N GLY A 160 -8.53 -5.66 -10.64
CA GLY A 160 -8.61 -7.04 -10.13
C GLY A 160 -7.29 -7.55 -9.52
N ARG A 161 -6.16 -7.19 -10.14
CA ARG A 161 -4.82 -7.54 -9.66
C ARG A 161 -4.41 -6.70 -8.44
N VAL A 162 -4.75 -5.41 -8.44
CA VAL A 162 -4.58 -4.52 -7.28
C VAL A 162 -5.33 -5.07 -6.08
N ARG A 163 -6.64 -5.34 -6.24
CA ARG A 163 -7.48 -5.95 -5.22
C ARG A 163 -6.89 -7.24 -4.66
N SER A 164 -6.52 -8.17 -5.53
CA SER A 164 -5.97 -9.46 -5.11
C SER A 164 -4.67 -9.27 -4.31
N SER A 165 -3.81 -8.34 -4.72
CA SER A 165 -2.57 -8.01 -4.03
C SER A 165 -2.83 -7.41 -2.65
N LEU A 166 -3.77 -6.46 -2.53
CA LEU A 166 -4.18 -5.86 -1.26
C LEU A 166 -4.77 -6.90 -0.29
N LEU A 167 -5.64 -7.79 -0.77
CA LEU A 167 -6.23 -8.83 0.07
C LEU A 167 -5.21 -9.88 0.52
N ASN A 168 -4.26 -10.25 -0.35
CA ASN A 168 -3.17 -11.15 0.03
C ASN A 168 -2.23 -10.51 1.05
N ALA A 169 -1.90 -9.22 0.89
CA ALA A 169 -1.12 -8.46 1.86
C ALA A 169 -1.83 -8.38 3.22
N ALA A 170 -3.14 -8.07 3.23
CA ALA A 170 -3.92 -7.96 4.45
C ALA A 170 -4.02 -9.27 5.25
N ARG A 171 -3.93 -10.44 4.60
CA ARG A 171 -3.88 -11.74 5.30
C ARG A 171 -2.60 -11.93 6.11
N GLN A 172 -1.53 -11.20 5.80
CA GLN A 172 -0.27 -11.23 6.53
C GLN A 172 -0.19 -10.14 7.61
N MET A 173 -1.31 -9.49 7.95
CA MET A 173 -1.37 -8.35 8.87
C MET A 173 -2.37 -8.60 10.00
N ILE A 174 -1.99 -8.20 11.21
CA ILE A 174 -2.80 -8.28 12.43
C ILE A 174 -3.00 -6.88 12.99
N VAL A 175 -4.25 -6.55 13.31
CA VAL A 175 -4.65 -5.27 13.90
C VAL A 175 -5.54 -5.53 15.11
N ARG A 176 -5.21 -4.93 16.27
CA ARG A 176 -5.97 -5.07 17.52
C ARG A 176 -6.32 -6.52 17.88
N GLY A 177 -5.40 -7.45 17.63
CA GLY A 177 -5.54 -8.87 17.96
C GLY A 177 -6.35 -9.72 16.95
N GLY A 178 -6.77 -9.16 15.81
CA GLY A 178 -7.45 -9.90 14.74
C GLY A 178 -6.81 -9.68 13.36
N PRO A 179 -7.06 -10.56 12.38
CA PRO A 179 -6.60 -10.37 11.01
C PRO A 179 -7.15 -9.10 10.38
N LEU A 180 -6.32 -8.36 9.66
CA LEU A 180 -6.77 -7.18 8.92
C LEU A 180 -7.80 -7.54 7.84
N SER A 181 -7.68 -8.73 7.25
CA SER A 181 -8.60 -9.25 6.24
C SER A 181 -10.06 -9.32 6.70
N ASP A 182 -10.32 -9.35 8.00
CA ASP A 182 -11.67 -9.46 8.56
C ASP A 182 -12.40 -8.10 8.55
N ILE A 183 -11.66 -7.00 8.46
CA ILE A 183 -12.20 -5.63 8.50
C ILE A 183 -11.90 -4.83 7.23
N LEU A 184 -10.96 -5.27 6.39
CA LEU A 184 -10.62 -4.62 5.13
C LEU A 184 -11.57 -5.07 4.01
N PHE A 185 -12.32 -4.12 3.47
CA PHE A 185 -13.18 -4.27 2.31
C PHE A 185 -12.50 -3.66 1.06
N VAL A 186 -12.37 -4.46 -0.01
CA VAL A 186 -11.86 -4.00 -1.30
C VAL A 186 -12.86 -4.39 -2.40
N PRO A 187 -13.51 -3.43 -3.08
CA PRO A 187 -14.55 -3.70 -4.07
C PRO A 187 -14.11 -4.70 -5.13
N GLU A 188 -14.91 -5.75 -5.35
CA GLU A 188 -14.74 -6.69 -6.48
C GLU A 188 -14.90 -5.96 -7.81
N VAL A 189 -14.20 -6.43 -8.85
CA VAL A 189 -14.45 -5.94 -10.22
C VAL A 189 -15.90 -6.27 -10.56
N PHE A 190 -16.66 -5.26 -10.99
CA PHE A 190 -18.05 -5.46 -11.35
C PHE A 190 -18.17 -6.14 -12.71
N HIS A 191 -18.74 -7.34 -12.72
CA HIS A 191 -19.12 -8.09 -13.90
C HIS A 191 -20.64 -8.20 -13.96
N GLN A 192 -21.24 -7.81 -15.08
CA GLN A 192 -22.70 -7.77 -15.22
C GLN A 192 -23.31 -9.17 -15.09
N GLU A 193 -22.63 -10.19 -15.64
CA GLU A 193 -23.01 -11.61 -15.55
C GLU A 193 -22.98 -12.18 -14.12
N ASP A 194 -22.14 -11.64 -13.22
CA ASP A 194 -22.01 -12.09 -11.82
C ASP A 194 -22.57 -11.06 -10.82
N LYS A 195 -23.47 -10.18 -11.27
CA LYS A 195 -24.03 -9.09 -10.45
C LYS A 195 -24.61 -9.58 -9.12
N GLU A 196 -25.36 -10.67 -9.15
CA GLU A 196 -25.99 -11.25 -7.96
C GLU A 196 -24.97 -11.87 -7.00
N GLY A 197 -23.98 -12.60 -7.53
CA GLY A 197 -22.91 -13.20 -6.74
C GLY A 197 -22.04 -12.15 -6.06
N ILE A 198 -21.65 -11.10 -6.78
CA ILE A 198 -20.93 -9.95 -6.23
C ILE A 198 -21.76 -9.27 -5.14
N SER A 199 -23.07 -9.13 -5.35
CA SER A 199 -23.97 -8.54 -4.35
C SER A 199 -24.02 -9.36 -3.06
N ALA A 200 -24.16 -10.68 -3.18
CA ALA A 200 -24.21 -11.60 -2.04
C ALA A 200 -22.89 -11.61 -1.24
N ARG A 201 -21.73 -11.71 -1.92
CA ARG A 201 -20.41 -11.68 -1.27
C ARG A 201 -20.14 -10.36 -0.57
N ARG A 202 -20.51 -9.24 -1.20
CA ARG A 202 -20.43 -7.90 -0.57
C ARG A 202 -21.31 -7.82 0.67
N ALA A 203 -22.56 -8.26 0.60
CA ALA A 203 -23.47 -8.26 1.74
C ALA A 203 -22.92 -9.09 2.90
N ALA A 204 -22.38 -10.28 2.62
CA ALA A 204 -21.75 -11.14 3.63
C ALA A 204 -20.56 -10.47 4.31
N MET A 205 -19.67 -9.83 3.53
CA MET A 205 -18.50 -9.10 4.06
C MET A 205 -18.91 -7.91 4.93
N LEU A 206 -19.93 -7.16 4.52
CA LEU A 206 -20.38 -5.95 5.21
C LEU A 206 -21.35 -6.23 6.38
N ALA A 207 -21.88 -7.45 6.51
CA ALA A 207 -22.82 -7.81 7.56
C ALA A 207 -22.27 -7.51 8.97
N GLY A 208 -20.97 -7.75 9.19
CA GLY A 208 -20.31 -7.48 10.46
C GLY A 208 -20.30 -5.99 10.88
N ALA A 209 -20.32 -5.06 9.91
CA ALA A 209 -20.42 -3.62 10.16
C ALA A 209 -21.84 -3.11 10.38
N GLN A 210 -22.84 -3.90 9.97
CA GLN A 210 -24.26 -3.60 10.14
C GLN A 210 -24.80 -4.03 11.50
N LEU A 211 -24.09 -4.92 12.22
CA LEU A 211 -24.50 -5.38 13.54
C LEU A 211 -24.61 -4.21 14.53
N THR A 212 -25.83 -3.80 14.81
CA THR A 212 -26.19 -2.89 15.89
C THR A 212 -26.36 -3.68 17.18
N GLY A 213 -25.38 -3.62 18.07
CA GLY A 213 -25.46 -4.17 19.43
C GLY A 213 -25.21 -3.09 20.49
N PRO A 214 -25.53 -3.35 21.77
CA PRO A 214 -25.15 -2.45 22.86
C PRO A 214 -23.62 -2.35 22.92
N GLY A 215 -23.08 -1.14 22.73
CA GLY A 215 -21.63 -0.90 22.77
C GLY A 215 -21.11 -0.02 21.62
N PRO A 216 -19.78 0.18 21.53
CA PRO A 216 -19.18 0.88 20.41
C PRO A 216 -19.41 0.12 19.10
N ARG A 217 -19.91 0.82 18.09
CA ARG A 217 -20.07 0.29 16.75
C ARG A 217 -18.70 0.00 16.14
N LYS A 218 -18.54 -1.21 15.60
CA LYS A 218 -17.32 -1.59 14.88
C LYS A 218 -17.25 -0.83 13.56
N LEU A 219 -16.07 -0.33 13.22
CA LEU A 219 -15.79 0.27 11.92
C LEU A 219 -15.07 -0.76 11.05
N MET A 220 -15.35 -0.71 9.76
CA MET A 220 -14.57 -1.39 8.73
C MET A 220 -13.63 -0.39 8.06
N MET A 221 -12.70 -0.92 7.28
CA MET A 221 -11.80 -0.14 6.45
C MET A 221 -12.05 -0.48 4.99
N THR A 222 -12.10 0.50 4.10
CA THR A 222 -12.21 0.28 2.66
C THR A 222 -10.95 0.77 1.96
N VAL A 223 -10.52 0.07 0.89
CA VAL A 223 -9.59 0.60 -0.11
C VAL A 223 -10.26 0.50 -1.48
N GLY A 224 -10.28 1.59 -2.24
CA GLY A 224 -11.02 1.66 -3.51
C GLY A 224 -10.53 2.77 -4.41
N GLU A 225 -10.88 2.69 -5.70
CA GLU A 225 -10.70 3.80 -6.64
C GLU A 225 -11.90 4.75 -6.56
N VAL A 226 -11.64 6.03 -6.32
CA VAL A 226 -12.67 7.07 -6.34
C VAL A 226 -13.11 7.30 -7.79
N LYS A 227 -14.42 7.25 -8.02
CA LYS A 227 -15.05 7.62 -9.29
C LYS A 227 -15.27 9.13 -9.35
N GLU A 228 -15.92 9.69 -8.33
CA GLU A 228 -16.24 11.11 -8.24
C GLU A 228 -16.65 11.50 -6.81
N PHE A 229 -16.57 12.80 -6.54
CA PHE A 229 -17.22 13.42 -5.38
C PHE A 229 -18.42 14.24 -5.85
N SER A 230 -19.56 14.13 -5.18
CA SER A 230 -20.77 14.87 -5.52
C SER A 230 -21.53 15.35 -4.29
N SER A 231 -22.28 16.44 -4.43
CA SER A 231 -23.02 17.04 -3.32
C SER A 231 -24.12 16.12 -2.79
N ALA A 232 -24.26 16.07 -1.46
CA ALA A 232 -25.38 15.47 -0.76
C ALA A 232 -26.34 16.55 -0.23
N ARG A 233 -27.48 16.12 0.33
CA ARG A 233 -28.35 17.03 1.11
C ARG A 233 -27.66 17.52 2.38
N ASP A 234 -26.79 16.70 2.94
CA ASP A 234 -25.98 16.97 4.13
C ASP A 234 -24.57 16.41 3.89
N GLY A 235 -23.60 17.30 3.66
CA GLY A 235 -22.21 16.94 3.31
C GLY A 235 -21.98 16.54 1.84
N GLN A 236 -21.16 15.52 1.63
CA GLN A 236 -20.72 15.04 0.32
C GLN A 236 -20.85 13.53 0.18
N LYS A 237 -20.97 13.07 -1.08
CA LYS A 237 -20.92 11.67 -1.48
C LYS A 237 -19.60 11.41 -2.18
N MET A 238 -18.87 10.39 -1.71
CA MET A 238 -17.76 9.80 -2.44
C MET A 238 -18.24 8.53 -3.11
N LEU A 239 -18.24 8.53 -4.45
CA LEU A 239 -18.54 7.34 -5.23
C LEU A 239 -17.24 6.58 -5.46
N VAL A 240 -17.25 5.29 -5.18
CA VAL A 240 -16.11 4.39 -5.40
C VAL A 240 -16.47 3.44 -6.53
N ARG A 241 -15.54 3.22 -7.47
CA ARG A 241 -15.76 2.31 -8.60
C ARG A 241 -16.15 0.91 -8.12
N HIS A 242 -16.98 0.25 -8.91
CA HIS A 242 -17.53 -1.08 -8.65
C HIS A 242 -18.47 -1.21 -7.43
N LEU A 243 -18.81 -0.11 -6.76
CA LEU A 243 -19.82 -0.11 -5.71
C LEU A 243 -21.16 0.47 -6.18
N PRO A 244 -22.29 -0.09 -5.74
CA PRO A 244 -23.61 0.42 -6.08
C PRO A 244 -24.13 1.49 -5.10
N PHE A 245 -23.33 1.90 -4.11
CA PHE A 245 -23.70 2.89 -3.11
C PHE A 245 -22.55 3.88 -2.83
N PRO A 246 -22.86 5.12 -2.44
CA PRO A 246 -21.84 6.09 -2.06
C PRO A 246 -21.41 5.94 -0.60
N PHE A 247 -20.21 6.41 -0.30
CA PHE A 247 -19.78 6.73 1.06
C PHE A 247 -20.15 8.18 1.39
N MET A 248 -20.76 8.41 2.55
CA MET A 248 -21.15 9.74 3.01
C MET A 248 -20.03 10.38 3.82
N LEU A 249 -19.69 11.62 3.51
CA LEU A 249 -18.76 12.46 4.25
C LEU A 249 -19.51 13.69 4.78
N ASP A 250 -19.31 14.04 6.04
CA ASP A 250 -19.80 15.32 6.56
C ASP A 250 -19.01 16.50 5.97
N GLU A 251 -19.58 17.70 6.06
CA GLU A 251 -18.97 18.90 5.47
C GLU A 251 -17.59 19.22 6.06
N GLY A 252 -17.39 18.97 7.36
CA GLY A 252 -16.11 19.18 8.03
C GLY A 252 -15.04 18.21 7.53
N ALA A 253 -15.38 16.93 7.40
CA ALA A 253 -14.52 15.90 6.83
C ALA A 253 -14.14 16.22 5.39
N TRP A 254 -15.10 16.70 4.59
CA TRP A 254 -14.86 17.14 3.22
C TRP A 254 -13.90 18.34 3.13
N LYS A 255 -14.08 19.37 3.97
CA LYS A 255 -13.17 20.53 4.02
C LYS A 255 -11.75 20.10 4.40
N ARG A 256 -11.60 19.25 5.43
CA ARG A 256 -10.29 18.71 5.85
C ARG A 256 -9.64 17.86 4.76
N LEU A 257 -10.42 17.02 4.07
CA LEU A 257 -9.91 16.20 2.96
C LEU A 257 -9.37 17.08 1.84
N ASN A 258 -10.12 18.08 1.38
CA ASN A 258 -9.66 18.97 0.30
C ASN A 258 -8.39 19.73 0.68
N ALA A 259 -8.34 20.30 1.88
CA ALA A 259 -7.17 21.04 2.33
C ALA A 259 -5.93 20.14 2.46
N ARG A 260 -6.10 18.91 2.96
CA ARG A 260 -4.98 17.97 3.18
C ARG A 260 -4.45 17.34 1.90
N TYR A 261 -5.31 17.07 0.92
CA TYR A 261 -4.99 16.32 -0.29
C TYR A 261 -5.18 17.15 -1.56
N GLU A 262 -4.99 18.46 -1.47
CA GLU A 262 -5.11 19.39 -2.59
C GLU A 262 -4.24 18.95 -3.77
N THR A 263 -2.95 18.66 -3.52
CA THR A 263 -2.02 18.19 -4.57
C THR A 263 -2.51 16.90 -5.23
N GLU A 264 -2.90 15.89 -4.46
CA GLU A 264 -3.39 14.62 -4.99
C GLU A 264 -4.66 14.79 -5.84
N LEU A 265 -5.56 15.69 -5.42
CA LEU A 265 -6.78 16.02 -6.17
C LEU A 265 -6.48 16.80 -7.45
N GLU A 266 -5.53 17.73 -7.44
CA GLU A 266 -5.07 18.46 -8.63
C GLU A 266 -4.42 17.52 -9.65
N LEU A 267 -3.51 16.66 -9.19
CA LEU A 267 -2.86 15.65 -10.03
C LEU A 267 -3.91 14.75 -10.67
N TRP A 268 -4.83 14.20 -9.89
CA TRP A 268 -5.90 13.35 -10.41
C TRP A 268 -6.76 14.05 -11.47
N ARG A 269 -7.13 15.33 -11.25
CA ARG A 269 -7.90 16.12 -12.22
C ARG A 269 -7.12 16.49 -13.48
N SER A 270 -5.78 16.48 -13.42
CA SER A 270 -4.94 16.89 -14.54
C SER A 270 -4.87 15.86 -15.67
N ASN A 271 -5.19 14.59 -15.40
CA ASN A 271 -5.08 13.51 -16.40
C ASN A 271 -6.06 12.36 -16.10
N GLU A 272 -6.89 12.00 -17.09
CA GLU A 272 -7.88 10.91 -16.98
C GLU A 272 -7.26 9.52 -16.79
N GLY A 273 -5.99 9.33 -17.16
CA GLY A 273 -5.24 8.09 -16.93
C GLY A 273 -4.73 7.91 -15.49
N PHE A 274 -4.88 8.92 -14.63
CA PHE A 274 -4.53 8.81 -13.21
C PHE A 274 -5.72 8.34 -12.39
N HIS A 275 -5.44 7.52 -11.38
CA HIS A 275 -6.43 6.98 -10.47
C HIS A 275 -6.26 7.57 -9.09
N LEU A 276 -7.37 8.00 -8.48
CA LEU A 276 -7.39 8.42 -7.09
C LEU A 276 -7.79 7.24 -6.21
N ILE A 277 -6.84 6.77 -5.40
CA ILE A 277 -7.06 5.68 -4.45
C ILE A 277 -7.43 6.27 -3.10
N VAL A 278 -8.52 5.77 -2.53
CA VAL A 278 -8.95 6.09 -1.18
C VAL A 278 -8.72 4.91 -0.25
N ILE A 279 -8.26 5.21 0.96
CA ILE A 279 -8.45 4.37 2.14
C ILE A 279 -9.34 5.11 3.13
N ALA A 280 -10.34 4.44 3.70
CA ALA A 280 -11.24 5.07 4.65
C ALA A 280 -11.72 4.10 5.72
N THR A 281 -11.85 4.57 6.96
CA THR A 281 -12.64 3.86 7.97
C THR A 281 -14.09 4.30 7.89
N PHE A 282 -15.02 3.36 7.96
CA PHE A 282 -16.44 3.64 7.82
C PHE A 282 -17.29 2.72 8.68
N GLY A 283 -18.50 3.16 8.98
CA GLY A 283 -19.55 2.31 9.53
C GLY A 283 -20.76 2.27 8.61
N ILE A 284 -21.59 1.22 8.72
CA ILE A 284 -22.91 1.14 8.06
C ILE A 284 -24.06 1.31 9.07
N SER A 285 -24.94 2.30 8.86
CA SER A 285 -26.05 2.58 9.79
C SER A 285 -27.12 1.49 9.71
N GLY A 286 -28.08 1.49 10.65
CA GLY A 286 -29.24 0.59 10.56
C GLY A 286 -30.07 0.76 9.28
N ALA A 287 -29.98 1.91 8.63
CA ALA A 287 -30.59 2.18 7.32
C ALA A 287 -29.70 1.78 6.13
N GLY A 288 -28.56 1.12 6.37
CA GLY A 288 -27.64 0.69 5.32
C GLY A 288 -26.72 1.80 4.77
N ILE A 289 -26.69 2.98 5.40
CA ILE A 289 -25.88 4.11 4.92
C ILE A 289 -24.44 3.97 5.39
N ALA A 290 -23.49 3.95 4.44
CA ALA A 290 -22.06 3.93 4.73
C ALA A 290 -21.55 5.36 4.99
N SER A 291 -21.07 5.62 6.20
CA SER A 291 -20.53 6.92 6.63
C SER A 291 -19.05 6.79 6.94
N VAL A 292 -18.25 7.70 6.39
CA VAL A 292 -16.81 7.78 6.60
C VAL A 292 -16.51 8.46 7.93
N GLU A 293 -15.54 7.92 8.66
CA GLU A 293 -15.02 8.50 9.91
C GLU A 293 -13.65 9.15 9.68
N GLU A 294 -12.78 8.45 8.96
CA GLU A 294 -11.44 8.92 8.59
C GLU A 294 -11.14 8.51 7.16
N VAL A 295 -10.33 9.31 6.47
CA VAL A 295 -10.07 9.18 5.04
C VAL A 295 -8.66 9.65 4.69
N ALA A 296 -7.98 8.89 3.84
CA ALA A 296 -6.73 9.28 3.23
C ALA A 296 -6.72 8.94 1.74
N LEU A 297 -5.98 9.75 0.97
CA LEU A 297 -5.90 9.65 -0.48
C LEU A 297 -4.46 9.42 -0.93
N MET A 298 -4.32 8.77 -2.08
CA MET A 298 -3.08 8.55 -2.81
C MET A 298 -3.41 8.53 -4.30
N VAL A 299 -2.65 9.26 -5.11
CA VAL A 299 -2.77 9.18 -6.57
C VAL A 299 -1.83 8.10 -7.11
N VAL A 300 -2.29 7.35 -8.10
CA VAL A 300 -1.49 6.34 -8.80
C VAL A 300 -1.64 6.53 -10.32
N ASN A 301 -0.61 6.20 -11.08
CA ASN A 301 -0.65 6.35 -12.54
C ASN A 301 -1.37 5.15 -13.21
N GLU A 302 -1.41 5.15 -14.54
CA GLU A 302 -2.02 4.08 -15.36
C GLU A 302 -1.48 2.67 -15.05
N ASN A 303 -0.26 2.57 -14.52
CA ASN A 303 0.40 1.33 -14.14
C ASN A 303 0.19 0.98 -12.65
N TRP A 304 -0.72 1.68 -11.99
CA TRP A 304 -1.07 1.57 -10.57
C TRP A 304 0.12 1.84 -9.62
N ILE A 305 1.12 2.60 -10.08
CA ILE A 305 2.26 3.01 -9.29
C ILE A 305 1.97 4.36 -8.63
N PRO A 306 2.13 4.49 -7.29
CA PRO A 306 1.93 5.77 -6.60
C PRO A 306 2.95 6.83 -7.01
N PHE A 307 2.52 8.08 -7.00
CA PHE A 307 3.40 9.24 -7.18
C PHE A 307 2.88 10.46 -6.40
N GLU A 308 3.77 11.38 -6.06
CA GLU A 308 3.42 12.56 -5.25
C GLU A 308 3.56 13.88 -6.02
N THR A 309 4.32 13.89 -7.12
CA THR A 309 4.61 15.09 -7.92
C THR A 309 4.64 14.79 -9.41
N ILE A 310 4.49 15.82 -10.24
CA ILE A 310 4.60 15.70 -11.70
C ILE A 310 6.02 15.29 -12.14
N HIS A 311 7.06 15.71 -11.40
CA HIS A 311 8.45 15.31 -11.67
C HIS A 311 8.62 13.81 -11.43
N GLU A 312 8.07 13.29 -10.33
CA GLU A 312 8.08 11.87 -10.04
C GLU A 312 7.31 11.07 -11.10
N GLN A 313 6.14 11.55 -11.51
CA GLN A 313 5.40 10.91 -12.59
C GLN A 313 6.20 10.87 -13.90
N ARG A 314 6.89 11.96 -14.27
CA ARG A 314 7.78 11.98 -15.45
C ARG A 314 8.90 10.93 -15.37
N LEU A 315 9.50 10.75 -14.19
CA LEU A 315 10.50 9.71 -13.98
C LEU A 315 9.87 8.31 -14.15
N LEU A 316 8.71 8.06 -13.54
CA LEU A 316 8.01 6.78 -13.61
C LEU A 316 7.58 6.43 -15.04
N GLU A 317 7.11 7.40 -15.83
CA GLU A 317 6.78 7.20 -17.25
C GLU A 317 8.00 6.77 -18.07
N ARG A 318 9.17 7.35 -17.80
CA ARG A 318 10.39 6.99 -18.53
C ARG A 318 10.86 5.59 -18.15
N LEU A 319 10.76 5.23 -16.88
CA LEU A 319 11.07 3.89 -16.37
C LEU A 319 10.06 2.83 -16.79
N SER A 320 8.79 3.19 -17.07
CA SER A 320 7.73 2.23 -17.38
C SER A 320 7.98 1.42 -18.65
N SER A 321 8.75 2.00 -19.58
CA SER A 321 9.17 1.38 -20.84
C SER A 321 10.33 0.40 -20.72
N LEU A 322 11.01 0.38 -19.57
CA LEU A 322 12.18 -0.48 -19.34
C LEU A 322 11.74 -1.89 -18.94
N LYS A 323 12.45 -2.90 -19.47
CA LYS A 323 12.29 -4.30 -19.01
C LYS A 323 12.87 -4.53 -17.62
N ARG A 324 13.79 -3.65 -17.19
CA ARG A 324 14.37 -3.63 -15.85
C ARG A 324 13.29 -3.37 -14.81
N ARG A 325 13.36 -4.08 -13.68
CA ARG A 325 12.44 -3.84 -12.57
C ARG A 325 12.76 -2.51 -11.89
N SER A 326 11.74 -1.68 -11.65
CA SER A 326 11.79 -0.51 -10.79
C SER A 326 10.90 -0.72 -9.56
N VAL A 327 11.28 -0.11 -8.43
CA VAL A 327 10.52 -0.14 -7.18
C VAL A 327 10.34 1.29 -6.67
N LYS A 328 9.09 1.75 -6.60
CA LYS A 328 8.72 3.07 -6.08
C LYS A 328 8.90 3.12 -4.56
N GLY A 329 9.72 4.04 -4.06
CA GLY A 329 9.79 4.30 -2.62
C GLY A 329 8.55 5.04 -2.12
N LEU A 330 8.03 4.71 -0.94
CA LEU A 330 6.86 5.39 -0.37
C LEU A 330 7.25 6.23 0.85
N ARG A 331 6.56 7.35 1.04
CA ARG A 331 6.84 8.30 2.12
C ARG A 331 6.27 7.90 3.48
N PHE A 332 5.28 6.99 3.51
CA PHE A 332 4.56 6.63 4.74
C PHE A 332 4.08 7.89 5.50
N ASP A 333 4.60 8.13 6.70
CA ASP A 333 4.28 9.28 7.56
C ASP A 333 5.35 10.37 7.55
N LEU A 334 6.40 10.25 6.72
CA LEU A 334 7.42 11.31 6.62
C LEU A 334 6.85 12.60 6.03
N SER A 335 7.44 13.74 6.41
CA SER A 335 7.12 15.03 5.79
C SER A 335 7.57 15.05 4.32
N ARG A 336 6.94 15.91 3.52
CA ARG A 336 7.38 16.20 2.14
C ARG A 336 8.73 16.91 2.10
N ASP A 337 9.13 17.56 3.19
CA ASP A 337 10.42 18.22 3.34
C ASP A 337 11.55 17.25 3.72
N GLN A 338 11.25 15.96 3.85
CA GLN A 338 12.28 14.93 4.06
C GLN A 338 12.55 14.19 2.75
N PRO A 339 13.83 13.93 2.42
CA PRO A 339 14.17 13.17 1.23
C PRO A 339 13.74 11.70 1.40
N ILE A 340 13.40 11.08 0.28
CA ILE A 340 13.28 9.62 0.11
C ILE A 340 13.89 9.25 -1.23
N ALA A 341 14.30 8.00 -1.42
CA ALA A 341 14.54 7.49 -2.76
C ALA A 341 13.18 7.39 -3.48
N SER A 342 12.97 8.23 -4.51
CA SER A 342 11.75 8.20 -5.31
C SER A 342 11.57 6.82 -5.95
N VAL A 343 12.64 6.26 -6.53
CA VAL A 343 12.63 4.94 -7.16
C VAL A 343 13.97 4.24 -6.89
N THR A 344 13.94 2.93 -6.71
CA THR A 344 15.15 2.09 -6.74
C THR A 344 15.11 1.13 -7.94
N LEU A 345 16.29 0.84 -8.49
CA LEU A 345 16.48 -0.20 -9.49
C LEU A 345 17.30 -1.33 -8.84
N PRO A 346 16.65 -2.36 -8.27
CA PRO A 346 17.27 -3.28 -7.32
C PRO A 346 18.12 -4.39 -7.97
N GLU A 347 18.15 -4.49 -9.30
CA GLU A 347 18.96 -5.52 -9.98
C GLU A 347 20.43 -5.40 -9.58
N ALA A 348 21.06 -6.53 -9.26
CA ALA A 348 22.41 -6.59 -8.70
C ALA A 348 23.54 -6.35 -9.73
N LYS A 349 23.24 -6.49 -11.03
CA LYS A 349 24.18 -6.21 -12.13
C LYS A 349 23.45 -5.47 -13.25
N PRO A 350 23.78 -4.19 -13.54
CA PRO A 350 24.76 -3.33 -12.86
C PRO A 350 24.40 -3.07 -11.37
N PRO A 351 25.28 -2.46 -10.56
CA PRO A 351 24.98 -2.15 -9.16
C PRO A 351 23.60 -1.50 -8.97
N PRO A 352 22.93 -1.77 -7.83
CA PRO A 352 21.61 -1.22 -7.55
C PRO A 352 21.66 0.31 -7.57
N ILE A 353 20.60 0.95 -8.07
CA ILE A 353 20.54 2.41 -8.24
C ILE A 353 19.44 2.96 -7.34
N ALA A 354 19.75 4.02 -6.60
CA ALA A 354 18.76 4.80 -5.85
C ALA A 354 18.56 6.15 -6.56
N MET A 355 17.32 6.43 -6.96
CA MET A 355 16.96 7.60 -7.74
C MET A 355 16.25 8.62 -6.86
N PHE A 356 16.80 9.81 -6.76
CA PHE A 356 16.33 10.91 -5.92
C PHE A 356 15.86 12.08 -6.79
N ILE A 357 14.76 12.70 -6.38
CA ILE A 357 14.26 13.95 -6.96
C ILE A 357 14.36 15.03 -5.89
N VAL A 358 15.12 16.08 -6.16
CA VAL A 358 15.28 17.22 -5.25
C VAL A 358 14.35 18.33 -5.70
N PRO A 359 13.32 18.70 -4.90
CA PRO A 359 12.34 19.70 -5.28
C PRO A 359 12.97 21.09 -5.37
N THR A 360 12.32 22.01 -6.08
CA THR A 360 12.78 23.41 -6.21
C THR A 360 12.82 24.17 -4.88
N LYS A 361 12.04 23.74 -3.90
CA LYS A 361 11.97 24.33 -2.56
C LYS A 361 12.91 23.66 -1.54
N ALA A 362 13.75 22.71 -1.97
CA ALA A 362 14.70 22.07 -1.08
C ALA A 362 15.68 23.10 -0.52
N ASP A 363 15.89 23.05 0.79
CA ASP A 363 16.84 23.89 1.53
C ASP A 363 18.12 23.11 1.89
N GLU A 364 19.00 23.76 2.64
CA GLU A 364 20.27 23.15 3.07
C GLU A 364 20.03 21.92 3.95
N ASP A 365 19.01 21.94 4.81
CA ASP A 365 18.66 20.81 5.67
C ASP A 365 18.22 19.59 4.85
N TYR A 366 17.43 19.81 3.78
CA TYR A 366 17.08 18.75 2.83
C TYR A 366 18.32 18.13 2.18
N ASP A 367 19.27 18.95 1.74
CA ASP A 367 20.50 18.49 1.10
C ASP A 367 21.41 17.72 2.05
N VAL A 368 21.51 18.15 3.32
CA VAL A 368 22.24 17.41 4.37
C VAL A 368 21.59 16.04 4.58
N ALA A 369 20.28 15.99 4.80
CA ALA A 369 19.54 14.74 5.00
C ALA A 369 19.65 13.80 3.79
N LEU A 370 19.66 14.34 2.56
CA LEU A 370 19.83 13.56 1.33
C LEU A 370 21.22 12.94 1.27
N ASN A 371 22.26 13.71 1.57
CA ASN A 371 23.64 13.22 1.56
C ASN A 371 23.87 12.15 2.64
N GLU A 372 23.29 12.32 3.83
CA GLU A 372 23.33 11.30 4.88
C GLU A 372 22.64 10.00 4.43
N MET A 373 21.48 10.11 3.79
CA MET A 373 20.75 8.95 3.24
C MET A 373 21.55 8.22 2.16
N ILE A 374 22.20 8.96 1.26
CA ILE A 374 23.08 8.37 0.23
C ILE A 374 24.29 7.70 0.87
N ALA A 375 24.95 8.36 1.83
CA ALA A 375 26.12 7.84 2.51
C ALA A 375 25.81 6.57 3.32
N ALA A 376 24.61 6.47 3.90
CA ALA A 376 24.15 5.28 4.61
C ALA A 376 24.08 4.05 3.68
N ARG A 377 23.92 4.25 2.37
CA ARG A 377 23.76 3.21 1.34
C ARG A 377 24.84 3.27 0.26
N ALA A 378 26.11 3.29 0.69
CA ALA A 378 27.26 3.38 -0.20
C ALA A 378 27.37 2.25 -1.24
N GLU A 379 26.64 1.14 -1.06
CA GLU A 379 26.54 0.05 -2.03
C GLU A 379 25.63 0.36 -3.24
N MET A 380 24.81 1.41 -3.17
CA MET A 380 23.92 1.83 -4.25
C MET A 380 24.47 3.04 -4.99
N THR A 381 24.39 3.04 -6.31
CA THR A 381 24.75 4.21 -7.12
C THR A 381 23.64 5.27 -7.02
N PRO A 382 23.92 6.49 -6.55
CA PRO A 382 22.92 7.55 -6.52
C PRO A 382 22.71 8.12 -7.93
N TRP A 383 21.45 8.30 -8.30
CA TRP A 383 21.02 9.12 -9.42
C TRP A 383 20.20 10.27 -8.86
N ILE A 384 20.55 11.52 -9.16
CA ILE A 384 19.94 12.69 -8.54
C ILE A 384 19.44 13.61 -9.63
N TRP A 385 18.14 13.92 -9.60
CA TRP A 385 17.55 14.97 -10.41
C TRP A 385 17.17 16.16 -9.53
N ARG A 386 17.95 17.24 -9.63
CA ARG A 386 17.61 18.53 -9.03
C ARG A 386 16.70 19.30 -9.98
N VAL A 387 15.45 19.50 -9.58
CA VAL A 387 14.45 20.15 -10.44
C VAL A 387 14.83 21.59 -10.78
N ALA A 388 15.51 22.29 -9.86
CA ALA A 388 16.00 23.66 -10.07
C ALA A 388 17.08 23.75 -11.18
N ASP A 389 17.84 22.68 -11.41
CA ASP A 389 18.94 22.65 -12.38
C ASP A 389 18.48 22.35 -13.81
N GLY A 390 17.17 22.10 -13.99
CA GLY A 390 16.54 21.93 -15.30
C GLY A 390 16.16 20.48 -15.64
N GLU A 391 16.54 20.04 -16.83
CA GLU A 391 16.03 18.79 -17.40
C GLU A 391 16.45 17.54 -16.61
N MET A 392 15.59 16.52 -16.69
CA MET A 392 15.84 15.22 -16.07
C MET A 392 17.14 14.59 -16.64
N PRO A 393 18.08 14.13 -15.78
CA PRO A 393 19.27 13.44 -16.24
C PRO A 393 18.94 12.19 -17.07
N ARG A 394 19.90 11.73 -17.87
CA ARG A 394 19.73 10.47 -18.61
C ARG A 394 19.53 9.31 -17.64
N LEU A 395 18.62 8.41 -18.00
CA LEU A 395 18.43 7.17 -17.25
C LEU A 395 19.67 6.26 -17.42
N PRO A 396 20.06 5.55 -16.36
CA PRO A 396 21.24 4.67 -16.34
C PRO A 396 21.04 3.38 -17.15
#